data_AF-A0A842MLU7-F1
#
_entry.id   AF-A0A842MLU7-F1
#
_cell.length_a   1.000
_cell.length_b   1.000
_cell.length_c   1.000
_cell.angle_alpha   90.00
_cell.angle_beta   90.00
_cell.angle_gamma   90.00
#
_symmetry.space_group_name_H-M   'P 1'
#
loop_
_entity.id
_entity.type
_entity.pdbx_description
1 polymer ?
#
loop_
_entity_poly.entity_id
_entity_poly.type
_entity_poly.pdbx_seq_one_letter_code
_entity_poly.pdbx_strand_id
1 'polypeptide(L)'
;MPFEILNPVDTLFSPLNTFKFLELNMADRLYILEENPFAHMIVERYSIWENGLKNILCVNAEAVNSKIVIVDNQYISSLKEKAAKTFYPSSLEEWNSIFEVYGSMTIRSCYKRASEDAEYMVVEGFNDAICPEKTLKYDVVVGVAPGVAVFYEAENFHRLLETMEKLGRDPASLRAKDVVKYLRKIRILNIPPITVEYIKDYDRLSCELNTIVNFAFEMAEKKDEQIKLV
;
A
#
# COMPACT_ATOMS: atom_id res chain seq x y z
N MET A 1 16.77 -8.11 -2.70
CA MET A 1 15.44 -8.70 -2.46
C MET A 1 14.55 -8.42 -3.68
N PRO A 2 13.69 -9.36 -4.14
CA PRO A 2 12.71 -9.08 -5.20
C PRO A 2 11.76 -7.95 -4.81
N PHE A 3 11.38 -7.10 -5.77
CA PHE A 3 10.51 -5.95 -5.50
C PHE A 3 9.10 -6.38 -5.08
N GLU A 4 8.67 -7.57 -5.48
CA GLU A 4 7.39 -8.17 -5.10
C GLU A 4 7.30 -8.47 -3.59
N ILE A 5 8.43 -8.60 -2.90
CA ILE A 5 8.45 -8.74 -1.44
C ILE A 5 8.26 -7.37 -0.77
N LEU A 6 8.78 -6.30 -1.37
CA LEU A 6 8.65 -4.94 -0.85
C LEU A 6 7.27 -4.34 -1.17
N ASN A 7 6.67 -4.75 -2.29
CA ASN A 7 5.31 -4.38 -2.69
C ASN A 7 4.46 -5.66 -2.91
N PRO A 8 3.97 -6.28 -1.82
CA PRO A 8 3.31 -7.59 -1.85
C PRO A 8 1.98 -7.60 -2.61
N VAL A 9 1.22 -6.50 -2.53
CA VAL A 9 -0.04 -6.29 -3.25
C VAL A 9 0.16 -5.15 -4.24
N ASP A 10 -0.12 -5.39 -5.52
CA ASP A 10 0.11 -4.39 -6.56
C ASP A 10 -1.00 -4.43 -7.60
N THR A 11 -1.70 -3.31 -7.78
CA THR A 11 -2.89 -3.18 -8.63
C THR A 11 -2.57 -2.30 -9.83
N LEU A 12 -2.68 -2.86 -11.03
CA LEU A 12 -2.57 -2.12 -12.27
C LEU A 12 -3.94 -1.60 -12.69
N PHE A 13 -4.03 -0.28 -12.79
CA PHE A 13 -5.14 0.44 -13.40
C PHE A 13 -4.79 0.88 -14.81
N SER A 14 -5.79 0.97 -15.67
CA SER A 14 -5.68 1.54 -17.01
C SER A 14 -6.72 2.64 -17.23
N PRO A 15 -6.37 3.70 -17.97
CA PRO A 15 -7.37 4.63 -18.48
C PRO A 15 -8.32 3.93 -19.47
N LEU A 16 -9.53 4.48 -19.59
CA LEU A 16 -10.45 4.13 -20.67
C LEU A 16 -9.87 4.59 -22.01
N ASN A 17 -10.15 3.83 -23.07
CA ASN A 17 -9.75 4.13 -24.43
C ASN A 17 -10.75 5.13 -25.05
N THR A 18 -10.54 6.42 -24.76
CA THR A 18 -11.41 7.51 -25.26
C THR A 18 -11.62 7.45 -26.77
N PHE A 19 -10.58 7.11 -27.54
CA PHE A 19 -10.68 6.96 -29.00
C PHE A 19 -11.73 5.91 -29.38
N LYS A 20 -11.73 4.75 -28.70
CA LYS A 20 -12.71 3.69 -28.95
C LYS A 20 -14.13 4.10 -28.59
N PHE A 21 -14.32 4.84 -27.49
CA PHE A 21 -15.64 5.35 -27.10
C PHE A 21 -16.19 6.36 -28.11
N LEU A 22 -15.34 7.25 -28.65
CA LEU A 22 -15.73 8.21 -29.68
C LEU A 22 -16.07 7.50 -31.01
N GLU A 23 -15.25 6.53 -31.43
CA GLU A 23 -15.49 5.73 -32.64
C GLU A 23 -16.85 4.99 -32.59
N LEU A 24 -17.24 4.53 -31.41
CA LEU A 24 -18.50 3.79 -31.20
C LEU A 24 -19.71 4.71 -30.92
N ASN A 25 -19.56 6.03 -30.92
CA ASN A 25 -20.59 7.00 -30.51
C ASN A 25 -21.13 6.73 -29.09
N MET A 26 -20.25 6.39 -28.15
CA MET A 26 -20.58 6.02 -26.76
C MET A 26 -20.03 7.02 -25.74
N ALA A 27 -19.94 8.30 -26.10
CA ALA A 27 -19.37 9.34 -25.23
C ALA A 27 -20.04 9.40 -23.85
N ASP A 28 -21.37 9.26 -23.77
CA ASP A 28 -22.09 9.28 -22.48
C ASP A 28 -21.69 8.09 -21.58
N ARG A 29 -21.39 6.92 -22.17
CA ARG A 29 -20.95 5.75 -21.40
C ARG A 29 -19.52 5.88 -20.90
N LEU A 30 -18.67 6.66 -21.57
CA LEU A 30 -17.33 6.95 -21.08
C LEU A 30 -17.40 7.58 -19.69
N TYR A 31 -18.21 8.63 -19.54
CA TYR A 31 -18.35 9.34 -18.26
C TYR A 31 -18.95 8.47 -17.15
N ILE A 32 -19.87 7.57 -17.47
CA ILE A 32 -20.43 6.62 -16.50
C ILE A 32 -19.35 5.64 -16.02
N LEU A 33 -18.51 5.15 -16.92
CA LEU A 33 -17.46 4.18 -16.59
C LEU A 33 -16.26 4.81 -15.90
N GLU A 34 -15.98 6.08 -16.17
CA GLU A 34 -14.90 6.85 -15.51
C GLU A 34 -15.10 6.93 -13.98
N GLU A 35 -16.35 6.93 -13.52
CA GLU A 35 -16.68 6.92 -12.09
C GLU A 35 -16.61 5.52 -11.46
N ASN A 36 -16.47 4.45 -12.25
CA ASN A 36 -16.46 3.07 -11.78
C ASN A 36 -15.03 2.53 -11.65
N PRO A 37 -14.47 2.37 -10.44
CA PRO A 37 -13.09 1.89 -10.26
C PRO A 37 -12.82 0.54 -10.93
N PHE A 38 -13.80 -0.37 -10.91
CA PHE A 38 -13.66 -1.70 -11.50
C PHE A 38 -13.45 -1.66 -13.01
N ALA A 39 -14.00 -0.66 -13.70
CA ALA A 39 -13.81 -0.47 -15.14
C ALA A 39 -12.35 -0.16 -15.51
N HIS A 40 -11.58 0.37 -14.56
CA HIS A 40 -10.17 0.71 -14.73
C HIS A 40 -9.22 -0.38 -14.22
N MET A 41 -9.68 -1.29 -13.37
CA MET A 41 -8.85 -2.36 -12.80
C MET A 41 -8.54 -3.42 -13.87
N ILE A 42 -7.24 -3.66 -14.11
CA ILE A 42 -6.78 -4.63 -15.12
C ILE A 42 -6.29 -5.90 -14.46
N VAL A 43 -5.34 -5.77 -13.53
CA VAL A 43 -4.76 -6.90 -12.81
C VAL A 43 -4.32 -6.47 -11.43
N GLU A 44 -4.46 -7.35 -10.44
CA GLU A 44 -3.82 -7.23 -9.13
C GLU A 44 -2.99 -8.45 -8.83
N ARG A 45 -1.78 -8.22 -8.32
CA ARG A 45 -0.83 -9.24 -7.90
C ARG A 45 -0.84 -9.36 -6.39
N TYR A 46 -0.87 -10.59 -5.90
CA TYR A 46 -0.56 -10.94 -4.52
C TYR A 46 0.69 -11.83 -4.49
N SER A 47 1.71 -11.41 -3.76
CA SER A 47 3.03 -12.03 -3.76
C SER A 47 3.26 -12.77 -2.45
N ILE A 48 3.35 -14.09 -2.47
CA ILE A 48 3.46 -14.89 -1.25
C ILE A 48 4.86 -15.48 -1.17
N TRP A 49 5.51 -15.31 -0.02
CA TRP A 49 6.77 -16.00 0.26
C TRP A 49 6.51 -17.30 1.02
N GLU A 50 6.59 -18.44 0.32
CA GLU A 50 6.43 -19.77 0.89
C GLU A 50 7.30 -20.77 0.13
N ASN A 51 8.48 -21.09 0.68
CA ASN A 51 9.52 -21.90 0.02
C ASN A 51 9.93 -21.34 -1.36
N GLY A 52 9.87 -20.00 -1.49
CA GLY A 52 10.08 -19.28 -2.74
C GLY A 52 8.96 -18.25 -2.98
N LEU A 53 9.19 -17.35 -3.93
CA LEU A 53 8.21 -16.35 -4.35
C LEU A 53 7.14 -16.99 -5.23
N LYS A 54 5.87 -16.83 -4.85
CA LYS A 54 4.71 -17.27 -5.63
C LYS A 54 3.79 -16.08 -5.87
N ASN A 55 3.43 -15.84 -7.13
CA ASN A 55 2.52 -14.76 -7.49
C ASN A 55 1.13 -15.33 -7.79
N ILE A 56 0.11 -14.71 -7.21
CA ILE A 56 -1.31 -14.95 -7.52
C ILE A 56 -1.83 -13.71 -8.22
N LEU A 57 -2.59 -13.89 -9.30
CA LEU A 57 -3.16 -12.79 -10.05
C LEU A 57 -4.68 -12.78 -9.98
N CYS A 58 -5.26 -11.60 -9.83
CA CYS A 58 -6.65 -11.31 -10.17
C CYS A 58 -6.66 -10.53 -11.48
N VAL A 59 -7.35 -11.01 -12.51
CA VAL A 59 -7.39 -10.36 -13.82
C VAL A 59 -8.83 -10.02 -14.19
N ASN A 60 -9.09 -8.75 -14.51
CA ASN A 60 -10.37 -8.33 -15.05
C ASN A 60 -10.44 -8.75 -16.53
N ALA A 61 -10.93 -9.96 -16.78
CA ALA A 61 -11.00 -10.51 -18.13
C ALA A 61 -11.91 -9.67 -19.05
N GLU A 62 -12.97 -9.07 -18.52
CA GLU A 62 -13.86 -8.22 -19.28
C GLU A 62 -13.16 -6.94 -19.74
N ALA A 63 -12.50 -6.22 -18.83
CA ALA A 63 -11.75 -5.02 -19.18
C ALA A 63 -10.65 -5.35 -20.20
N VAL A 64 -9.85 -6.40 -19.95
CA VAL A 64 -8.75 -6.79 -20.86
C VAL A 64 -9.25 -7.13 -22.27
N ASN A 65 -10.39 -7.81 -22.41
CA ASN A 65 -10.89 -8.28 -23.71
C ASN A 65 -11.78 -7.29 -24.46
N SER A 66 -12.38 -6.31 -23.77
CA SER A 66 -13.40 -5.40 -24.34
C SER A 66 -12.84 -4.29 -25.24
N LYS A 67 -11.51 -4.07 -25.25
CA LYS A 67 -10.82 -2.97 -25.96
C LYS A 67 -11.24 -1.56 -25.52
N ILE A 68 -12.06 -1.43 -24.47
CA ILE A 68 -12.51 -0.15 -23.92
C ILE A 68 -11.49 0.46 -22.96
N VAL A 69 -10.43 -0.27 -22.63
CA VAL A 69 -9.28 0.17 -21.83
C VAL A 69 -8.00 0.08 -22.67
N ILE A 70 -6.99 0.87 -22.32
CA ILE A 70 -5.67 0.85 -22.97
C ILE A 70 -4.80 -0.21 -22.28
N VAL A 71 -4.79 -1.43 -22.81
CA VAL A 71 -4.05 -2.56 -22.22
C VAL A 71 -3.04 -3.16 -23.18
N ASP A 72 -1.85 -3.48 -22.67
CA ASP A 72 -0.88 -4.32 -23.35
C ASP A 72 -1.18 -5.80 -23.07
N ASN A 73 -1.81 -6.47 -24.03
CA ASN A 73 -2.17 -7.88 -23.92
C ASN A 73 -0.96 -8.82 -23.82
N GLN A 74 0.19 -8.45 -24.40
CA GLN A 74 1.41 -9.26 -24.29
C GLN A 74 1.94 -9.20 -22.86
N TYR A 75 1.94 -8.01 -22.25
CA TYR A 75 2.31 -7.84 -20.85
C TYR A 75 1.41 -8.67 -19.93
N ILE A 76 0.09 -8.57 -20.07
CA ILE A 76 -0.86 -9.35 -19.25
C ILE A 76 -0.68 -10.86 -19.44
N SER A 77 -0.42 -11.31 -20.67
CA SER A 77 -0.17 -12.74 -20.94
C SER A 77 1.12 -13.22 -20.24
N SER A 78 2.19 -12.41 -20.31
CA SER A 78 3.46 -12.72 -19.64
C SER A 78 3.35 -12.78 -18.11
N LEU A 79 2.45 -11.97 -17.52
CA LEU A 79 2.15 -12.04 -16.09
C LEU A 79 1.45 -13.35 -15.74
N LYS A 80 0.41 -13.73 -16.52
CA LYS A 80 -0.36 -14.97 -16.31
C LYS A 80 0.52 -16.22 -16.39
N GLU A 81 1.45 -16.27 -17.34
CA GLU A 81 2.36 -17.42 -17.52
C GLU A 81 3.27 -17.64 -16.30
N LYS A 82 3.64 -16.57 -15.59
CA LYS A 82 4.50 -16.61 -14.41
C LYS A 82 3.72 -16.78 -13.10
N ALA A 83 2.40 -16.70 -13.13
CA ALA A 83 1.56 -16.78 -11.95
C ALA A 83 1.38 -18.23 -11.50
N ALA A 84 1.47 -18.47 -10.19
CA ALA A 84 1.14 -19.75 -9.59
C ALA A 84 -0.38 -20.03 -9.67
N LYS A 85 -1.20 -18.98 -9.65
CA LYS A 85 -2.66 -19.06 -9.76
C LYS A 85 -3.21 -17.76 -10.34
N THR A 86 -4.26 -17.86 -11.16
CA THR A 86 -4.98 -16.70 -11.69
C THR A 86 -6.48 -16.83 -11.46
N PHE A 87 -7.10 -15.76 -11.00
CA PHE A 87 -8.54 -15.58 -10.84
C PHE A 87 -9.08 -14.58 -11.85
N TYR A 88 -10.35 -14.72 -12.19
CA TYR A 88 -11.05 -13.87 -13.14
C TYR A 88 -12.35 -13.33 -12.51
N PRO A 89 -12.25 -12.42 -11.53
CA PRO A 89 -13.42 -11.80 -10.92
C PRO A 89 -14.23 -11.04 -11.98
N SER A 90 -15.55 -11.13 -11.85
CA SER A 90 -16.54 -10.50 -12.74
C SER A 90 -17.15 -9.23 -12.13
N SER A 91 -16.87 -8.94 -10.86
CA SER A 91 -17.32 -7.74 -10.18
C SER A 91 -16.31 -7.23 -9.14
N LEU A 92 -16.53 -6.02 -8.63
CA LEU A 92 -15.72 -5.44 -7.56
C LEU A 92 -15.87 -6.23 -6.26
N GLU A 93 -17.06 -6.77 -5.97
CA GLU A 93 -17.31 -7.61 -4.79
C GLU A 93 -16.50 -8.90 -4.85
N GLU A 94 -16.47 -9.57 -6.00
CA GLU A 94 -15.64 -10.76 -6.19
C GLU A 94 -14.15 -10.42 -6.06
N TRP A 95 -13.71 -9.29 -6.63
CA TRP A 95 -12.33 -8.82 -6.47
C TRP A 95 -11.96 -8.61 -4.99
N ASN A 96 -12.81 -7.89 -4.25
CA ASN A 96 -12.62 -7.63 -2.82
C ASN A 96 -12.63 -8.92 -1.99
N SER A 97 -13.46 -9.91 -2.34
CA SER A 97 -13.45 -11.21 -1.65
C SER A 97 -12.11 -11.94 -1.80
N ILE A 98 -11.43 -11.79 -2.95
CA ILE A 98 -10.10 -12.36 -3.16
C ILE A 98 -9.07 -11.56 -2.35
N PHE A 99 -9.20 -10.23 -2.30
CA PHE A 99 -8.36 -9.38 -1.45
C PHE A 99 -8.47 -9.75 0.03
N GLU A 100 -9.68 -9.98 0.55
CA GLU A 100 -9.89 -10.40 1.95
C GLU A 100 -9.18 -11.73 2.28
N VAL A 101 -9.12 -12.66 1.32
CA VAL A 101 -8.45 -13.95 1.50
C VAL A 101 -6.93 -13.82 1.40
N TYR A 102 -6.43 -13.11 0.38
CA TYR A 102 -5.01 -13.12 0.04
C TYR A 102 -4.23 -11.93 0.62
N GLY A 103 -4.85 -10.76 0.78
CA GLY A 103 -4.23 -9.49 1.19
C GLY A 103 -3.42 -9.60 2.49
N SER A 104 -4.06 -9.96 3.59
CA SER A 104 -3.38 -10.15 4.88
C SER A 104 -2.28 -11.21 4.81
N MET A 105 -2.52 -12.32 4.10
CA MET A 105 -1.56 -13.41 3.99
C MET A 105 -0.30 -12.98 3.23
N THR A 106 -0.46 -12.30 2.10
CA THR A 106 0.67 -11.82 1.30
C THR A 106 1.49 -10.80 2.07
N ILE A 107 0.85 -9.79 2.68
CA ILE A 107 1.53 -8.75 3.45
C ILE A 107 2.34 -9.36 4.59
N ARG A 108 1.76 -10.28 5.38
CA ARG A 108 2.47 -10.94 6.49
C ARG A 108 3.66 -11.77 6.02
N SER A 109 3.47 -12.57 4.96
CA SER A 109 4.54 -13.45 4.46
C SER A 109 5.74 -12.65 3.94
N CYS A 110 5.47 -11.57 3.21
CA CYS A 110 6.48 -10.70 2.66
C CYS A 110 7.14 -9.83 3.72
N TYR A 111 6.37 -9.26 4.66
CA TYR A 111 6.90 -8.56 5.82
C TYR A 111 7.87 -9.44 6.61
N LYS A 112 7.46 -10.68 6.93
CA LYS A 112 8.33 -11.62 7.63
C LYS A 112 9.64 -11.84 6.87
N ARG A 113 9.56 -12.13 5.57
CA ARG A 113 10.75 -12.35 4.75
C ARG A 113 11.64 -11.10 4.66
N ALA A 114 11.04 -9.92 4.53
CA ALA A 114 11.78 -8.66 4.51
C ALA A 114 12.49 -8.38 5.83
N SER A 115 11.86 -8.74 6.96
CA SER A 115 12.39 -8.48 8.30
C SER A 115 13.60 -9.35 8.67
N GLU A 116 13.80 -10.48 7.98
CA GLU A 116 14.95 -11.36 8.22
C GLU A 116 16.27 -10.76 7.70
N ASP A 117 16.21 -9.89 6.69
CA ASP A 117 17.40 -9.32 6.03
C ASP A 117 17.62 -7.83 6.38
N ALA A 118 16.71 -7.20 7.11
CA ALA A 118 16.70 -5.76 7.33
C ALA A 118 16.82 -5.41 8.82
N GLU A 119 17.75 -4.51 9.14
CA GLU A 119 17.88 -3.94 10.49
C GLU A 119 16.72 -3.01 10.83
N TYR A 120 16.28 -2.22 9.84
CA TYR A 120 15.15 -1.31 9.95
C TYR A 120 14.16 -1.58 8.83
N MET A 121 12.86 -1.54 9.17
CA MET A 121 11.79 -1.66 8.20
C MET A 121 10.87 -0.45 8.25
N VAL A 122 10.63 0.14 7.08
CA VAL A 122 9.64 1.18 6.88
C VAL A 122 8.43 0.57 6.19
N VAL A 123 7.27 0.67 6.83
CA VAL A 123 5.99 0.25 6.26
C VAL A 123 5.20 1.49 5.90
N GLU A 124 4.98 1.69 4.60
CA GLU A 124 4.15 2.78 4.09
C GLU A 124 2.70 2.30 3.93
N GLY A 125 1.74 3.12 4.36
CA GLY A 125 0.33 2.90 4.08
C GLY A 125 0.01 3.17 2.61
N PHE A 126 -1.02 2.52 2.07
CA PHE A 126 -1.48 2.80 0.71
C PHE A 126 -2.55 3.91 0.73
N ASN A 127 -2.33 4.97 -0.06
CA ASN A 127 -3.16 6.18 -0.08
C ASN A 127 -3.27 6.84 1.31
N ASP A 128 -4.46 6.83 1.90
CA ASP A 128 -4.78 7.43 3.21
C ASP A 128 -5.02 6.35 4.28
N ALA A 129 -4.78 5.06 3.95
CA ALA A 129 -4.94 3.96 4.89
C ALA A 129 -3.82 3.96 5.92
N ILE A 130 -4.19 3.83 7.21
CA ILE A 130 -3.23 3.98 8.31
C ILE A 130 -2.52 2.69 8.68
N CYS A 131 -3.07 1.54 8.31
CA CYS A 131 -2.56 0.24 8.71
C CYS A 131 -2.84 -0.79 7.61
N PRO A 132 -1.83 -1.18 6.80
CA PRO A 132 -2.03 -2.16 5.73
C PRO A 132 -2.34 -3.57 6.27
N GLU A 133 -1.84 -3.90 7.47
CA GLU A 133 -2.08 -5.19 8.11
C GLU A 133 -2.05 -5.07 9.65
N LYS A 134 -3.19 -5.38 10.29
CA LYS A 134 -3.41 -5.14 11.73
C LYS A 134 -2.50 -5.91 12.68
N THR A 135 -1.93 -7.03 12.23
CA THR A 135 -1.02 -7.83 13.06
C THR A 135 0.40 -7.30 13.10
N LEU A 136 0.76 -6.39 12.21
CA LEU A 136 2.07 -5.77 12.22
C LEU A 136 2.23 -4.89 13.46
N LYS A 137 3.42 -4.96 14.07
CA LYS A 137 3.79 -4.14 15.22
C LYS A 137 4.86 -3.15 14.80
N TYR A 138 4.56 -1.88 15.05
CA TYR A 138 5.42 -0.75 14.72
C TYR A 138 6.05 -0.20 16.00
N ASP A 139 7.32 0.19 15.92
CA ASP A 139 8.06 0.83 17.00
C ASP A 139 7.94 2.36 16.94
N VAL A 140 7.88 2.89 15.72
CA VAL A 140 7.70 4.30 15.43
C VAL A 140 6.53 4.45 14.47
N VAL A 141 5.64 5.42 14.75
CA VAL A 141 4.51 5.75 13.89
C VAL A 141 4.62 7.20 13.47
N VAL A 142 4.70 7.44 12.16
CA VAL A 142 4.84 8.78 11.57
C VAL A 142 3.68 9.03 10.63
N GLY A 143 2.90 10.08 10.89
CA GLY A 143 1.95 10.63 9.93
C GLY A 143 2.62 11.73 9.13
N VAL A 144 2.48 11.68 7.80
CA VAL A 144 3.05 12.68 6.89
C VAL A 144 1.93 13.47 6.23
N ALA A 145 2.07 14.78 6.19
CA ALA A 145 1.20 15.69 5.44
C ALA A 145 2.06 16.74 4.74
N PRO A 146 1.52 17.50 3.76
CA PRO A 146 2.28 18.54 3.09
C PRO A 146 2.96 19.50 4.09
N GLY A 147 4.30 19.52 4.05
CA GLY A 147 5.13 20.39 4.88
C GLY A 147 5.35 19.94 6.34
N VAL A 148 4.81 18.79 6.78
CA VAL A 148 4.96 18.33 8.18
C VAL A 148 5.06 16.80 8.32
N ALA A 149 5.87 16.37 9.29
CA ALA A 149 5.90 15.01 9.82
C ALA A 149 5.44 15.03 11.30
N VAL A 150 4.50 14.15 11.65
CA VAL A 150 3.93 14.05 12.99
C VAL A 150 4.26 12.68 13.56
N PHE A 151 4.97 12.65 14.68
CA PHE A 151 5.35 11.43 15.39
C PHE A 151 4.32 11.11 16.46
N TYR A 152 3.87 9.87 16.49
CA TYR A 152 2.87 9.36 17.42
C TYR A 152 3.45 8.29 18.35
N GLU A 153 2.85 8.15 19.52
CA GLU A 153 3.17 7.07 20.45
C GLU A 153 2.67 5.73 19.89
N ALA A 154 3.59 4.82 19.55
CA ALA A 154 3.25 3.56 18.89
C ALA A 154 2.29 2.68 19.71
N GLU A 155 2.46 2.61 21.03
CA GLU A 155 1.54 1.88 21.92
C GLU A 155 0.12 2.48 21.90
N ASN A 156 0.00 3.81 21.82
CA ASN A 156 -1.28 4.47 21.69
C ASN A 156 -1.92 4.16 20.32
N PHE A 157 -1.13 4.12 19.26
CA PHE A 157 -1.57 3.72 17.93
C PHE A 157 -2.10 2.28 17.90
N HIS A 158 -1.36 1.30 18.43
CA HIS A 158 -1.81 -0.09 18.49
C HIS A 158 -3.08 -0.27 19.31
N ARG A 159 -3.17 0.38 20.49
CA ARG A 159 -4.39 0.37 21.33
C ARG A 159 -5.59 0.96 20.60
N LEU A 160 -5.38 1.99 19.79
CA LEU A 160 -6.44 2.59 18.99
C LEU A 160 -6.96 1.61 17.94
N LEU A 161 -6.08 0.92 17.21
CA LEU A 161 -6.48 -0.08 16.22
C LEU A 161 -7.29 -1.21 16.87
N GLU A 162 -6.83 -1.75 17.99
CA GLU A 162 -7.55 -2.78 18.75
C GLU A 162 -8.92 -2.30 19.25
N THR A 163 -9.01 -1.02 19.65
CA THR A 163 -10.28 -0.42 20.09
C THR A 163 -11.25 -0.28 18.93
N MET A 164 -10.77 0.18 17.76
CA MET A 164 -11.60 0.30 16.56
C MET A 164 -12.12 -1.06 16.09
N GLU A 165 -11.28 -2.09 16.14
CA GLU A 165 -11.67 -3.47 15.83
C GLU A 165 -12.76 -3.99 16.79
N LYS A 166 -12.59 -3.77 18.09
CA LYS A 166 -13.62 -4.12 19.10
C LYS A 166 -14.95 -3.39 18.89
N LEU A 167 -14.91 -2.21 18.28
CA LEU A 167 -16.09 -1.44 17.88
C LEU A 167 -16.66 -1.87 16.52
N GLY A 168 -16.17 -2.96 15.93
CA GLY A 168 -16.65 -3.53 14.67
C GLY A 168 -16.12 -2.82 13.43
N ARG A 169 -15.05 -2.02 13.53
CA ARG A 169 -14.41 -1.37 12.38
C ARG A 169 -13.14 -2.13 12.00
N ASP A 170 -13.01 -2.49 10.73
CA ASP A 170 -11.78 -3.11 10.24
C ASP A 170 -10.61 -2.10 10.26
N PRO A 171 -9.51 -2.38 10.98
CA PRO A 171 -8.33 -1.52 11.00
C PRO A 171 -7.76 -1.19 9.61
N ALA A 172 -7.86 -2.11 8.64
CA ALA A 172 -7.35 -1.90 7.29
C ALA A 172 -8.16 -0.86 6.49
N SER A 173 -9.41 -0.60 6.90
CA SER A 173 -10.29 0.40 6.30
C SER A 173 -10.12 1.81 6.87
N LEU A 174 -9.39 1.96 7.98
CA LEU A 174 -9.25 3.22 8.69
C LEU A 174 -8.34 4.20 7.94
N ARG A 175 -8.75 5.47 7.90
CA ARG A 175 -7.97 6.55 7.31
C ARG A 175 -7.41 7.51 8.34
N ALA A 176 -6.43 8.33 7.95
CA ALA A 176 -5.80 9.28 8.87
C ALA A 176 -6.85 10.20 9.53
N LYS A 177 -7.83 10.68 8.75
CA LYS A 177 -8.94 11.51 9.25
C LYS A 177 -9.76 10.86 10.37
N ASP A 178 -9.82 9.53 10.40
CA ASP A 178 -10.64 8.78 11.35
C ASP A 178 -9.95 8.67 12.71
N VAL A 179 -8.61 8.69 12.73
CA VAL A 179 -7.81 8.37 13.92
C VAL A 179 -6.98 9.54 14.47
N VAL A 180 -6.62 10.52 13.65
CA VAL A 180 -5.63 11.56 14.00
C VAL A 180 -5.99 12.35 15.25
N LYS A 181 -7.29 12.50 15.54
CA LYS A 181 -7.81 13.22 16.71
C LYS A 181 -7.68 12.44 18.03
N TYR A 182 -7.50 11.12 17.94
CA TYR A 182 -7.37 10.23 19.11
C TYR A 182 -5.91 9.90 19.42
N LEU A 183 -5.01 10.07 18.45
CA LEU A 183 -3.61 9.73 18.60
C LEU A 183 -2.84 10.79 19.38
N ARG A 184 -2.08 10.34 20.39
CA ARG A 184 -1.17 11.20 21.13
C ARG A 184 0.06 11.53 20.29
N LYS A 185 0.26 12.83 20.03
CA LYS A 185 1.41 13.37 19.29
C LYS A 185 2.60 13.52 20.25
N ILE A 186 3.73 12.98 19.86
CA ILE A 186 5.02 13.15 20.56
C ILE A 186 5.70 14.41 20.04
N ARG A 187 5.78 14.57 18.72
CA ARG A 187 6.47 15.70 18.08
C ARG A 187 5.87 16.00 16.71
N ILE A 188 5.93 17.28 16.33
CA ILE A 188 5.63 17.75 14.97
C ILE A 188 6.91 18.41 14.45
N LEU A 189 7.36 17.98 13.28
CA LEU A 189 8.54 18.50 12.60
C LEU A 189 8.11 19.08 11.25
N ASN A 190 8.67 20.23 10.88
CA ASN A 190 8.45 20.81 9.57
C ASN A 190 9.31 20.08 8.53
N ILE A 191 8.72 19.79 7.38
CA ILE A 191 9.42 19.28 6.20
C ILE A 191 9.76 20.50 5.33
N PRO A 192 11.05 20.78 5.06
CA PRO A 192 11.41 21.88 4.18
C PRO A 192 10.92 21.62 2.75
N PRO A 193 10.70 22.66 1.94
CA PRO A 193 10.37 22.48 0.52
C PRO A 193 11.53 21.79 -0.18
N ILE A 194 11.28 20.58 -0.70
CA ILE A 194 12.26 19.78 -1.43
C ILE A 194 12.15 20.10 -2.92
N THR A 195 13.22 20.60 -3.51
CA THR A 195 13.29 20.82 -4.96
C THR A 195 13.62 19.53 -5.72
N VAL A 196 13.33 19.49 -7.01
CA VAL A 196 13.51 18.30 -7.87
C VAL A 196 14.96 17.83 -7.90
N GLU A 197 15.93 18.73 -7.70
CA GLU A 197 17.35 18.41 -7.64
C GLU A 197 17.68 17.49 -6.48
N TYR A 198 17.02 17.63 -5.33
CA TYR A 198 17.23 16.76 -4.17
C TYR A 198 16.67 15.35 -4.37
N ILE A 199 15.62 15.18 -5.19
CA ILE A 199 15.01 13.86 -5.45
C ILE A 199 15.99 12.95 -6.21
N LYS A 200 16.93 13.53 -6.97
CA LYS A 200 17.94 12.79 -7.72
C LYS A 200 19.18 12.45 -6.89
N ASP A 201 19.30 12.99 -5.67
CA ASP A 201 20.44 12.83 -4.79
C ASP A 201 19.93 12.48 -3.37
N TYR A 202 19.83 11.17 -3.12
CA TYR A 202 19.30 10.65 -1.85
C TYR A 202 20.16 11.02 -0.64
N ASP A 203 21.47 11.19 -0.80
CA ASP A 203 22.36 11.60 0.30
C ASP A 203 22.03 13.04 0.70
N ARG A 204 21.85 13.91 -0.29
CA ARG A 204 21.45 15.30 -0.05
C ARG A 204 20.03 15.40 0.52
N LEU A 205 19.10 14.60 0.02
CA LEU A 205 17.74 14.52 0.56
C LEU A 205 17.74 14.06 2.03
N SER A 206 18.54 13.05 2.35
CA SER A 206 18.73 12.57 3.72
C SER A 206 19.29 13.66 4.62
N CYS A 207 20.26 14.45 4.14
CA CYS A 207 20.80 15.59 4.89
C CYS A 207 19.74 16.66 5.19
N GLU A 208 18.89 17.00 4.23
CA GLU A 208 17.79 17.97 4.43
C GLU A 208 16.72 17.44 5.40
N LEU A 209 16.44 16.14 5.35
CA LEU A 209 15.45 15.48 6.21
C LEU A 209 16.06 14.91 7.51
N ASN A 210 17.33 15.21 7.79
CA ASN A 210 18.11 14.59 8.86
C ASN A 210 17.46 14.74 10.24
N THR A 211 16.81 15.88 10.50
CA THR A 211 16.11 16.11 11.78
C THR A 211 14.96 15.10 11.99
N ILE A 212 14.26 14.74 10.90
CA ILE A 212 13.16 13.77 10.94
C ILE A 212 13.72 12.36 11.07
N VAL A 213 14.74 12.03 10.27
CA VAL A 213 15.38 10.72 10.26
C VAL A 213 16.02 10.40 11.61
N ASN A 214 16.84 11.30 12.17
CA ASN A 214 17.45 11.11 13.49
C ASN A 214 16.41 10.95 14.59
N PHE A 215 15.34 11.73 14.54
CA PHE A 215 14.28 11.61 15.55
C PHE A 215 13.56 10.26 15.47
N ALA A 216 13.38 9.70 14.26
CA ALA A 216 12.85 8.36 14.09
C ALA A 216 13.81 7.30 14.67
N PHE A 217 15.12 7.42 14.41
CA PHE A 217 16.13 6.51 14.98
C PHE A 217 16.17 6.58 16.52
N GLU A 218 16.21 7.79 17.10
CA GLU A 218 16.17 7.97 18.56
C GLU A 218 14.93 7.32 19.20
N MET A 219 13.79 7.35 18.51
CA MET A 219 12.57 6.70 18.99
C MET A 219 12.62 5.18 18.90
N ALA A 220 13.24 4.64 17.84
CA ALA A 220 13.42 3.21 17.68
C ALA A 220 14.40 2.65 18.73
N GLU A 221 15.55 3.28 18.92
CA GLU A 221 16.61 2.80 19.84
C GLU A 221 16.19 2.84 21.31
N LYS A 222 15.46 3.89 21.75
CA LYS A 222 14.96 3.99 23.13
C LYS A 222 14.06 2.81 23.53
N LYS A 223 13.44 2.15 22.56
CA LYS A 223 12.57 1.00 22.80
C LYS A 223 13.38 -0.29 23.00
N ASP A 224 14.47 -0.45 22.26
CA ASP A 224 15.38 -1.60 22.39
C ASP A 224 16.10 -1.63 23.75
N GLU A 225 16.47 -0.46 24.28
CA GLU A 225 17.07 -0.37 25.62
C GLU A 225 16.09 -0.78 26.73
N GLN A 226 14.80 -0.49 26.60
CA GLN A 226 13.79 -0.89 27.58
C GLN A 226 13.49 -2.39 27.53
N ILE A 227 13.58 -3.03 26.36
CA ILE A 227 13.37 -4.49 26.20
C ILE A 227 14.57 -5.28 26.75
N LYS A 228 15.80 -4.77 26.65
CA LYS A 228 17.01 -5.42 27.19
C LYS A 228 17.12 -5.36 28.72
N LEU A 229 16.28 -4.56 29.39
CA LEU A 229 16.28 -4.37 30.84
C LEU A 229 15.19 -5.19 31.57
N VAL A 230 14.47 -6.06 30.87
CA VAL A 230 13.41 -6.95 31.42
C VAL A 230 13.82 -8.41 31.36
#